data_AF-A0A060HJS5-F1
#
_entry.id   AF-A0A060HJS5-F1
#
_cell.length_a   1.000
_cell.length_b   1.000
_cell.length_c   1.000
_cell.angle_alpha   90.00
_cell.angle_beta   90.00
_cell.angle_gamma   90.00
#
_symmetry.space_group_name_H-M   'P 1'
#
loop_
_entity.id
_entity.type
_entity.pdbx_description
1 polymer ?
#
loop_
_entity_poly.entity_id
_entity_poly.type
_entity_poly.pdbx_seq_one_letter_code
_entity_poly.pdbx_strand_id
1 'polypeptide(L)'
;MEEPRKEITEIKRGRKNLVATLVGAVVAINLVVLATSQSDAIIAASDLSRILTVGAAAVISAIVVARQNVTGIFGRAYLALAVGLVLWLAAESTWGYYELVLQIERPFPSIADALWLSAYGPIGFHLFSTARFYGRGVGRYKVAAVIAGMSVFVGLYITGLAGVSQLQGEGAELAIAISIAYPLLDTVLFMPAILIVLNSGKGYLTSIPWIFIGWIALGIADTLLGIAQVQNFDGDLFMINAFYVIAYLAMAAGLWWYNRFFIFDKAKLRKQPAAAG
;
A
#
# COMPACT_ATOMS: atom_id res chain seq x y z
N MET A 1 -9.04 37.23 -14.84
CA MET A 1 -8.83 36.73 -13.46
C MET A 1 -9.80 35.61 -13.05
N GLU A 2 -10.58 35.00 -13.96
CA GLU A 2 -11.58 33.98 -13.61
C GLU A 2 -11.04 32.53 -13.58
N GLU A 3 -9.98 32.25 -14.33
CA GLU A 3 -9.41 30.89 -14.48
C GLU A 3 -8.82 30.27 -13.20
N PRO A 4 -8.04 30.98 -12.36
CA PRO A 4 -7.43 30.38 -11.17
C PRO A 4 -8.48 29.88 -10.17
N ARG A 5 -9.65 30.54 -10.14
CA ARG A 5 -10.76 30.19 -9.24
C ARG A 5 -11.49 28.93 -9.69
N LYS A 6 -11.58 28.69 -11.00
CA LYS A 6 -12.21 27.49 -11.58
C LYS A 6 -11.34 26.25 -11.32
N GLU A 7 -10.04 26.35 -11.52
CA GLU A 7 -9.09 25.23 -11.30
C GLU A 7 -9.02 24.80 -9.82
N ILE A 8 -8.97 25.74 -8.88
CA ILE A 8 -9.02 25.43 -7.43
C ILE A 8 -10.33 24.74 -7.05
N THR A 9 -11.44 25.13 -7.68
CA THR A 9 -12.76 24.54 -7.43
C THR A 9 -12.84 23.12 -8.00
N GLU A 10 -12.26 22.86 -9.17
CA GLU A 10 -12.15 21.52 -9.76
C GLU A 10 -11.31 20.59 -8.88
N ILE A 11 -10.17 21.06 -8.38
CA ILE A 11 -9.31 20.30 -7.44
C ILE A 11 -10.07 19.96 -6.16
N LYS A 12 -10.76 20.93 -5.55
CA LYS A 12 -11.55 20.68 -4.32
C LYS A 12 -12.67 19.67 -4.54
N ARG A 13 -13.38 19.78 -5.68
CA ARG A 13 -14.46 18.86 -6.06
C ARG A 13 -13.92 17.46 -6.36
N GLY A 14 -12.84 17.37 -7.14
CA GLY A 14 -12.16 16.12 -7.44
C GLY A 14 -11.72 15.40 -6.18
N ARG A 15 -11.17 16.13 -5.19
CA ARG A 15 -10.75 15.57 -3.91
C ARG A 15 -11.94 15.00 -3.13
N LYS A 16 -13.05 15.75 -3.05
CA LYS A 16 -14.27 15.29 -2.37
C LYS A 16 -14.82 14.02 -3.02
N ASN A 17 -14.86 13.98 -4.35
CA ASN A 17 -15.34 12.83 -5.10
C ASN A 17 -14.43 11.61 -4.90
N LEU A 18 -13.10 11.79 -4.96
CA LEU A 18 -12.15 10.71 -4.74
C LEU A 18 -12.30 10.11 -3.34
N VAL A 19 -12.41 10.94 -2.31
CA VAL A 19 -12.63 10.48 -0.93
C VAL A 19 -13.96 9.73 -0.81
N ALA A 20 -15.04 10.27 -1.39
CA ALA A 20 -16.35 9.61 -1.36
C ALA A 20 -16.32 8.25 -2.09
N THR A 21 -15.65 8.17 -3.25
CA THR A 21 -15.48 6.91 -3.98
C THR A 21 -14.63 5.92 -3.21
N LEU A 22 -13.53 6.36 -2.58
CA LEU A 22 -12.66 5.50 -1.77
C LEU A 22 -13.42 4.93 -0.57
N VAL A 23 -14.09 5.79 0.21
CA VAL A 23 -14.90 5.37 1.35
C VAL A 23 -16.03 4.44 0.90
N GLY A 24 -16.73 4.80 -0.18
CA GLY A 24 -17.79 3.96 -0.75
C GLY A 24 -17.29 2.60 -1.20
N ALA A 25 -16.13 2.51 -1.85
CA ALA A 25 -15.52 1.25 -2.28
C ALA A 25 -15.09 0.39 -1.10
N VAL A 26 -14.41 0.99 -0.10
CA VAL A 26 -14.02 0.29 1.14
C VAL A 26 -15.26 -0.25 1.84
N VAL A 27 -16.28 0.58 2.05
CA VAL A 27 -17.53 0.16 2.72
C VAL A 27 -18.24 -0.92 1.91
N ALA A 28 -18.37 -0.78 0.59
CA ALA A 28 -19.05 -1.77 -0.24
C ALA A 28 -18.34 -3.13 -0.23
N ILE A 29 -17.01 -3.16 -0.37
CA ILE A 29 -16.21 -4.39 -0.31
C ILE A 29 -16.37 -5.06 1.06
N ASN A 30 -16.25 -4.28 2.13
CA ASN A 30 -16.37 -4.80 3.49
C ASN A 30 -17.80 -5.28 3.81
N LEU A 31 -18.84 -4.62 3.29
CA LEU A 31 -20.22 -5.07 3.45
C LEU A 31 -20.48 -6.39 2.71
N VAL A 32 -19.86 -6.61 1.55
CA VAL A 32 -19.96 -7.90 0.84
C VAL A 32 -19.34 -9.01 1.70
N VAL A 33 -18.18 -8.77 2.31
CA VAL A 33 -17.56 -9.76 3.20
C VAL A 33 -18.43 -10.01 4.44
N LEU A 34 -18.96 -8.97 5.09
CA LEU A 34 -19.82 -9.10 6.28
C LEU A 34 -21.19 -9.72 6.01
N ALA A 35 -21.76 -9.51 4.83
CA ALA A 35 -23.05 -10.09 4.44
C ALA A 35 -22.95 -11.60 4.14
N THR A 36 -21.74 -12.14 4.15
CA THR A 36 -21.46 -13.53 3.86
C THR A 36 -21.41 -14.33 5.16
N SER A 37 -22.22 -15.38 5.29
CA SER A 37 -22.34 -16.18 6.52
C SER A 37 -21.55 -17.49 6.50
N GLN A 38 -21.03 -17.90 5.34
CA GLN A 38 -20.24 -19.12 5.18
C GLN A 38 -18.74 -18.80 5.16
N SER A 39 -17.95 -19.56 5.93
CA SER A 39 -16.49 -19.39 6.06
C SER A 39 -15.77 -19.32 4.72
N ASP A 40 -16.08 -20.23 3.81
CA ASP A 40 -15.38 -20.37 2.53
C ASP A 40 -15.66 -19.19 1.61
N ALA A 41 -16.87 -18.64 1.69
CA ALA A 41 -17.27 -17.48 0.92
C ALA A 41 -16.65 -16.18 1.49
N ILE A 42 -16.39 -16.12 2.81
CA ILE A 42 -15.62 -15.01 3.43
C ILE A 42 -14.17 -15.03 2.96
N ILE A 43 -13.53 -16.20 2.93
CA ILE A 43 -12.16 -16.38 2.41
C ILE A 43 -12.11 -15.96 0.94
N ALA A 44 -13.02 -16.49 0.12
CA ALA A 44 -13.10 -16.14 -1.30
C ALA A 44 -13.31 -14.65 -1.55
N ALA A 45 -14.23 -14.02 -0.82
CA ALA A 45 -14.47 -12.58 -0.94
C ALA A 45 -13.23 -11.77 -0.51
N SER A 46 -12.54 -12.20 0.55
CA SER A 46 -11.33 -11.54 1.04
C SER A 46 -10.21 -11.61 0.01
N ASP A 47 -9.88 -12.80 -0.48
CA ASP A 47 -8.83 -13.02 -1.48
C ASP A 47 -9.08 -12.27 -2.77
N LEU A 48 -10.29 -12.39 -3.32
CA LEU A 48 -10.66 -11.67 -4.53
C LEU A 48 -10.59 -10.16 -4.32
N SER A 49 -11.01 -9.66 -3.15
CA SER A 49 -10.92 -8.23 -2.85
C SER A 49 -9.47 -7.73 -2.82
N ARG A 50 -8.54 -8.49 -2.23
CA ARG A 50 -7.11 -8.15 -2.22
C ARG A 50 -6.53 -8.14 -3.63
N ILE A 51 -6.76 -9.21 -4.39
CA ILE A 51 -6.30 -9.36 -5.78
C ILE A 51 -6.82 -8.21 -6.67
N LEU A 52 -8.12 -7.90 -6.59
CA LEU A 52 -8.72 -6.85 -7.42
C LEU A 52 -8.20 -5.46 -7.05
N THR A 53 -8.04 -5.17 -5.76
CA THR A 53 -7.60 -3.85 -5.30
C THR A 53 -6.12 -3.62 -5.58
N VAL A 54 -5.24 -4.59 -5.34
CA VAL A 54 -3.82 -4.49 -5.73
C VAL A 54 -3.67 -4.47 -7.26
N GLY A 55 -4.52 -5.22 -7.98
CA GLY A 55 -4.58 -5.21 -9.44
C GLY A 55 -4.94 -3.83 -10.00
N ALA A 56 -5.91 -3.15 -9.40
CA ALA A 56 -6.26 -1.77 -9.76
C ALA A 56 -5.09 -0.82 -9.52
N ALA A 57 -4.40 -0.92 -8.38
CA ALA A 57 -3.20 -0.12 -8.11
C ALA A 57 -2.08 -0.38 -9.13
N ALA A 58 -1.81 -1.66 -9.45
CA ALA A 58 -0.81 -2.07 -10.43
C ALA A 58 -1.13 -1.52 -11.83
N VAL A 59 -2.37 -1.64 -12.31
CA VAL A 59 -2.79 -1.11 -13.62
C VAL A 59 -2.63 0.41 -13.69
N ILE A 60 -3.09 1.14 -12.67
CA ILE A 60 -2.96 2.61 -12.65
C ILE A 60 -1.49 3.02 -12.58
N SER A 61 -0.66 2.28 -11.83
CA SER A 61 0.79 2.53 -11.77
C SER A 61 1.47 2.35 -13.14
N ALA A 62 1.07 1.32 -13.91
CA ALA A 62 1.57 1.10 -15.26
C ALA A 62 1.18 2.25 -16.20
N ILE A 63 -0.05 2.76 -16.09
CA ILE A 63 -0.50 3.95 -16.84
C ILE A 63 0.34 5.17 -16.48
N VAL A 64 0.62 5.38 -15.18
CA VAL A 64 1.47 6.48 -14.69
C VAL A 64 2.87 6.39 -15.30
N VAL A 65 3.50 5.21 -15.27
CA VAL A 65 4.81 4.95 -15.88
C VAL A 65 4.79 5.24 -17.38
N ALA A 66 3.78 4.74 -18.10
CA ALA A 66 3.65 4.93 -19.54
C ALA A 66 3.50 6.41 -19.93
N ARG A 67 2.79 7.20 -19.13
CA ARG A 67 2.53 8.62 -19.44
C ARG A 67 3.65 9.56 -19.00
N GLN A 68 4.32 9.29 -17.88
CA GLN A 68 5.38 10.15 -17.38
C GLN A 68 6.78 9.81 -17.94
N ASN A 69 6.92 8.64 -18.58
CA ASN A 69 8.19 8.02 -18.95
C ASN A 69 9.09 7.66 -17.75
N VAL A 70 10.21 6.98 -18.00
CA VAL A 70 11.15 6.50 -16.95
C VAL A 70 12.36 7.44 -16.79
N THR A 71 12.22 8.68 -17.22
CA THR A 71 13.32 9.66 -17.17
C THR A 71 13.40 10.34 -15.80
N GLY A 72 14.62 10.49 -15.28
CA GLY A 72 14.86 11.14 -13.99
C GLY A 72 14.48 10.28 -12.78
N ILE A 73 14.73 10.82 -11.59
CA ILE A 73 14.54 10.08 -10.32
C ILE A 73 13.08 9.72 -10.05
N PHE A 74 12.14 10.62 -10.36
CA PHE A 74 10.71 10.37 -10.15
C PHE A 74 10.15 9.32 -11.11
N GLY A 75 10.50 9.37 -12.41
CA GLY A 75 10.08 8.35 -13.37
C GLY A 75 10.58 6.95 -12.98
N ARG A 76 11.84 6.84 -12.54
CA ARG A 76 12.40 5.58 -12.01
C ARG A 76 11.72 5.15 -10.70
N ALA A 77 11.41 6.09 -9.80
CA ALA A 77 10.74 5.78 -8.54
C ALA A 77 9.35 5.20 -8.77
N TYR A 78 8.56 5.78 -9.67
CA TYR A 78 7.23 5.24 -10.00
C TYR A 78 7.30 3.94 -10.81
N LEU A 79 8.33 3.72 -11.64
CA LEU A 79 8.57 2.40 -12.24
C LEU A 79 8.84 1.36 -11.16
N ALA A 80 9.68 1.68 -10.17
CA ALA A 80 9.96 0.76 -9.07
C ALA A 80 8.69 0.46 -8.24
N LEU A 81 7.84 1.47 -8.00
CA LEU A 81 6.53 1.26 -7.39
C LEU A 81 5.65 0.31 -8.22
N ALA A 82 5.60 0.50 -9.54
CA ALA A 82 4.82 -0.36 -10.43
C ALA A 82 5.33 -1.81 -10.41
N VAL A 83 6.65 -2.02 -10.43
CA VAL A 83 7.25 -3.35 -10.28
C VAL A 83 6.86 -3.98 -8.94
N GLY A 84 6.93 -3.22 -7.84
CA GLY A 84 6.51 -3.68 -6.53
C GLY A 84 5.04 -4.10 -6.47
N LEU A 85 4.14 -3.28 -7.03
CA LEU A 85 2.70 -3.58 -7.07
C LEU A 85 2.38 -4.82 -7.94
N VAL A 86 3.13 -5.04 -9.02
CA VAL A 86 3.00 -6.26 -9.84
C VAL A 86 3.48 -7.49 -9.08
N LEU A 87 4.58 -7.38 -8.34
CA LEU A 87 5.07 -8.47 -7.49
C LEU A 87 4.06 -8.83 -6.39
N TRP A 88 3.46 -7.83 -5.74
CA TRP A 88 2.37 -8.08 -4.78
C TRP A 88 1.13 -8.65 -5.43
N LEU A 89 0.71 -8.18 -6.61
CA LEU A 89 -0.39 -8.80 -7.33
C LEU A 89 -0.11 -10.28 -7.60
N ALA A 90 1.11 -10.62 -7.99
CA ALA A 90 1.51 -12.01 -8.17
C ALA A 90 1.48 -12.80 -6.85
N ALA A 91 1.91 -12.18 -5.74
CA ALA A 91 1.88 -12.79 -4.41
C ALA A 91 0.44 -13.04 -3.91
N GLU A 92 -0.44 -12.03 -3.97
CA GLU A 92 -1.87 -12.17 -3.61
C GLU A 92 -2.57 -13.20 -4.50
N SER A 93 -2.27 -13.21 -5.80
CA SER A 93 -2.81 -14.22 -6.72
C SER A 93 -2.28 -15.62 -6.40
N THR A 94 -1.04 -15.72 -5.93
CA THR A 94 -0.45 -17.00 -5.49
C THR A 94 -1.10 -17.49 -4.20
N TRP A 95 -1.36 -16.60 -3.23
CA TRP A 95 -2.15 -16.93 -2.04
C TRP A 95 -3.54 -17.41 -2.44
N GLY A 96 -4.27 -16.60 -3.22
CA GLY A 96 -5.62 -16.96 -3.65
C GLY A 96 -5.66 -18.24 -4.49
N TYR A 97 -4.59 -18.60 -5.19
CA TYR A 97 -4.51 -19.91 -5.86
C TYR A 97 -4.49 -21.08 -4.86
N TYR A 98 -3.74 -20.97 -3.76
CA TYR A 98 -3.73 -22.00 -2.71
C TYR A 98 -5.11 -22.17 -2.08
N GLU A 99 -5.76 -21.08 -1.69
CA GLU A 99 -7.03 -21.15 -0.96
C GLU A 99 -8.23 -21.39 -1.89
N LEU A 100 -8.31 -20.68 -3.02
CA LEU A 100 -9.50 -20.74 -3.90
C LEU A 100 -9.48 -21.90 -4.88
N VAL A 101 -8.30 -22.31 -5.35
CA VAL A 101 -8.19 -23.37 -6.37
C VAL A 101 -7.77 -24.69 -5.75
N LEU A 102 -6.70 -24.68 -4.94
CA LEU A 102 -6.20 -25.90 -4.32
C LEU A 102 -6.97 -26.28 -3.05
N GLN A 103 -7.75 -25.36 -2.47
CA GLN A 103 -8.54 -25.59 -1.26
C GLN A 103 -7.68 -26.09 -0.09
N ILE A 104 -6.47 -25.53 0.03
CA ILE A 104 -5.54 -25.80 1.12
C ILE A 104 -5.13 -24.49 1.78
N GLU A 105 -4.82 -24.55 3.08
CA GLU A 105 -4.14 -23.45 3.74
C GLU A 105 -2.80 -23.17 3.04
N ARG A 106 -2.51 -21.89 2.80
CA ARG A 106 -1.25 -21.49 2.17
C ARG A 106 -0.07 -22.02 3.01
N PRO A 107 0.84 -22.81 2.43
CA PRO A 107 2.01 -23.27 3.18
C PRO A 107 2.84 -22.08 3.63
N PHE A 108 3.52 -22.19 4.77
CA PHE A 108 4.43 -21.16 5.25
C PHE A 108 5.78 -21.79 5.61
N PRO A 109 6.90 -21.32 5.02
CA PRO A 109 7.01 -20.35 3.92
C PRO A 109 6.49 -20.84 2.55
N SER A 110 6.28 -19.92 1.61
CA SER A 110 5.74 -20.16 0.26
C SER A 110 6.38 -19.30 -0.82
N ILE A 111 6.04 -19.60 -2.09
CA ILE A 111 6.36 -18.76 -3.24
C ILE A 111 5.75 -17.35 -3.10
N ALA A 112 4.59 -17.24 -2.44
CA ALA A 112 3.97 -15.94 -2.19
C ALA A 112 4.87 -15.06 -1.29
N ASP A 113 5.53 -15.64 -0.28
CA ASP A 113 6.49 -14.92 0.57
C ASP A 113 7.69 -14.40 -0.23
N ALA A 114 8.22 -15.21 -1.14
CA ALA A 114 9.30 -14.77 -2.01
C ALA A 114 8.89 -13.57 -2.89
N LEU A 115 7.65 -13.55 -3.38
CA LEU A 115 7.10 -12.46 -4.18
C LEU A 115 6.85 -11.19 -3.35
N TRP A 116 6.22 -11.29 -2.17
CA TRP A 116 6.03 -10.14 -1.27
C TRP A 116 7.38 -9.56 -0.82
N LEU A 117 8.31 -10.40 -0.36
CA LEU A 117 9.63 -9.95 0.09
C LEU A 117 10.44 -9.30 -1.04
N SER A 118 10.35 -9.83 -2.27
CA SER A 118 11.02 -9.23 -3.43
C SER A 118 10.50 -7.81 -3.75
N ALA A 119 9.25 -7.51 -3.41
CA ALA A 119 8.65 -6.20 -3.67
C ALA A 119 9.20 -5.09 -2.75
N TYR A 120 9.73 -5.42 -1.58
CA TYR A 120 10.27 -4.41 -0.64
C TYR A 120 11.41 -3.59 -1.24
N GLY A 121 12.25 -4.18 -2.10
CA GLY A 121 13.35 -3.47 -2.76
C GLY A 121 12.84 -2.34 -3.67
N PRO A 122 12.04 -2.64 -4.71
CA PRO A 122 11.44 -1.65 -5.58
C PRO A 122 10.57 -0.62 -4.84
N ILE A 123 9.77 -1.05 -3.87
CA ILE A 123 8.88 -0.15 -3.09
C ILE A 123 9.71 0.75 -2.19
N GLY A 124 10.76 0.22 -1.55
CA GLY A 124 11.72 1.01 -0.80
C GLY A 124 12.40 2.06 -1.66
N PHE A 125 12.84 1.71 -2.86
CA PHE A 125 13.41 2.68 -3.80
C PHE A 125 12.42 3.83 -4.09
N HIS A 126 11.14 3.53 -4.32
CA HIS A 126 10.11 4.54 -4.49
C HIS A 126 9.96 5.44 -3.24
N LEU A 127 9.78 4.82 -2.07
CA LEU A 127 9.53 5.53 -0.81
C LEU A 127 10.70 6.45 -0.43
N PHE A 128 11.94 5.95 -0.44
CA PHE A 128 13.12 6.74 -0.08
C PHE A 128 13.45 7.82 -1.11
N SER A 129 13.30 7.52 -2.41
CA SER A 129 13.47 8.52 -3.46
C SER A 129 12.49 9.67 -3.27
N THR A 130 11.23 9.37 -2.94
CA THR A 130 10.19 10.37 -2.73
C THR A 130 10.40 11.13 -1.41
N ALA A 131 10.80 10.45 -0.34
CA ALA A 131 11.06 11.05 0.97
C ALA A 131 12.24 12.02 0.95
N ARG A 132 13.25 11.77 0.11
CA ARG A 132 14.37 12.70 -0.06
C ARG A 132 13.94 14.10 -0.48
N PHE A 133 12.85 14.23 -1.23
CA PHE A 133 12.32 15.52 -1.69
C PHE A 133 11.21 16.04 -0.78
N TYR A 134 10.29 15.17 -0.39
CA TYR A 134 9.05 15.59 0.29
C TYR A 134 9.04 15.35 1.80
N GLY A 135 9.99 14.60 2.35
CA GLY A 135 10.16 14.41 3.80
C GLY A 135 11.02 15.48 4.48
N ARG A 136 11.53 16.48 3.74
CA ARG A 136 12.39 17.53 4.30
C ARG A 136 11.61 18.50 5.19
N GLY A 137 12.18 18.84 6.34
CA GLY A 137 11.60 19.79 7.29
C GLY A 137 10.82 19.17 8.44
N VAL A 138 10.88 17.85 8.61
CA VAL A 138 10.46 17.19 9.85
C VAL A 138 11.53 17.42 10.92
N GLY A 139 11.14 17.92 12.09
CA GLY A 139 12.08 18.21 13.18
C GLY A 139 12.77 16.95 13.72
N ARG A 140 14.05 17.05 14.07
CA ARG A 140 14.89 15.92 14.54
C ARG A 140 14.26 15.07 15.65
N TYR A 141 13.49 15.71 16.54
CA TYR A 141 12.82 15.02 17.65
C TYR A 141 11.68 14.10 17.17
N LYS A 142 10.95 14.48 16.12
CA LYS A 142 9.92 13.62 15.52
C LYS A 142 10.55 12.41 14.83
N VAL A 143 11.66 12.63 14.12
CA VAL A 143 12.44 11.55 13.50
C VAL A 143 12.94 10.58 14.57
N ALA A 144 13.53 11.09 15.65
CA ALA A 144 14.01 10.26 16.77
C ALA A 144 12.87 9.50 17.46
N ALA A 145 11.71 10.13 17.68
CA ALA A 145 10.54 9.49 18.27
C ALA A 145 10.00 8.35 17.40
N VAL A 146 9.96 8.55 16.07
CA VAL A 146 9.58 7.50 15.11
C VAL A 146 10.56 6.32 15.19
N ILE A 147 11.87 6.57 15.11
CA ILE A 147 12.89 5.51 15.21
C ILE A 147 12.78 4.75 16.54
N ALA A 148 12.62 5.47 17.66
CA ALA A 148 12.50 4.86 18.98
C ALA A 148 11.25 3.97 19.07
N GLY A 149 10.09 4.47 18.65
CA GLY A 149 8.85 3.70 18.65
C GLY A 149 8.93 2.43 17.79
N MET A 150 9.58 2.51 16.63
CA MET A 150 9.76 1.38 15.73
C MET A 150 10.75 0.35 16.27
N SER A 151 11.81 0.79 16.94
CA SER A 151 12.77 -0.09 17.60
C SER A 151 12.10 -0.86 18.75
N VAL A 152 11.28 -0.18 19.54
CA VAL A 152 10.47 -0.81 20.60
C VAL A 152 9.49 -1.81 20.00
N PHE A 153 8.77 -1.43 18.93
CA PHE A 153 7.85 -2.33 18.24
C PHE A 153 8.54 -3.61 17.74
N VAL A 154 9.65 -3.50 17.01
CA VAL A 154 10.40 -4.66 16.51
C VAL A 154 10.90 -5.53 17.67
N GLY A 155 11.43 -4.93 18.74
CA GLY A 155 11.87 -5.66 19.91
C GLY A 155 10.75 -6.46 20.59
N LEU A 156 9.57 -5.83 20.75
CA LEU A 156 8.39 -6.49 21.32
C LEU A 156 7.87 -7.60 20.39
N TYR A 157 7.84 -7.37 19.08
CA TYR A 157 7.39 -8.36 18.10
C TYR A 157 8.29 -9.59 18.11
N ILE A 158 9.61 -9.40 18.01
CA ILE A 158 10.59 -10.51 18.05
C ILE A 158 10.51 -11.28 19.37
N THR A 159 10.31 -10.57 20.49
CA THR A 159 10.10 -11.23 21.79
C THR A 159 8.83 -12.08 21.80
N GLY A 160 7.75 -11.61 21.15
CA GLY A 160 6.52 -12.36 20.96
C GLY A 160 6.71 -13.65 20.14
N LEU A 161 7.63 -13.66 19.18
CA LEU A 161 7.95 -14.85 18.38
C LEU A 161 8.63 -15.97 19.21
N ALA A 162 9.28 -15.64 20.33
CA ALA A 162 9.97 -16.63 21.15
C ALA A 162 9.02 -17.66 21.79
N GLY A 163 7.73 -17.34 21.94
CA GLY A 163 6.72 -18.22 22.53
C GLY A 163 5.98 -19.13 21.54
N VAL A 164 6.36 -19.13 20.25
CA VAL A 164 5.58 -19.75 19.17
C VAL A 164 6.07 -21.16 18.93
N SER A 165 5.28 -22.15 19.29
CA SER A 165 5.68 -23.57 19.22
C SER A 165 6.00 -24.03 17.80
N GLN A 166 5.29 -23.50 16.78
CA GLN A 166 5.54 -23.78 15.37
C GLN A 166 6.91 -23.27 14.87
N LEU A 167 7.52 -22.34 15.60
CA LEU A 167 8.84 -21.78 15.29
C LEU A 167 9.96 -22.37 16.17
N GLN A 168 9.68 -23.41 16.96
CA GLN A 168 10.64 -24.01 17.92
C GLN A 168 11.17 -25.40 17.49
N GLY A 169 10.87 -25.85 16.27
CA GLY A 169 11.31 -27.16 15.73
C GLY A 169 12.57 -27.11 14.85
N GLU A 170 13.18 -28.27 14.62
CA GLU A 170 14.22 -28.43 13.59
C GLU A 170 13.68 -28.06 12.21
N GLY A 171 14.43 -27.26 11.43
CA GLY A 171 14.00 -26.79 10.11
C GLY A 171 13.16 -25.50 10.12
N ALA A 172 12.92 -24.90 11.29
CA ALA A 172 12.15 -23.66 11.41
C ALA A 172 12.94 -22.38 11.04
N GLU A 173 14.22 -22.48 10.68
CA GLU A 173 15.11 -21.33 10.52
C GLU A 173 14.63 -20.37 9.43
N LEU A 174 14.13 -20.91 8.32
CA LEU A 174 13.58 -20.10 7.22
C LEU A 174 12.27 -19.42 7.63
N ALA A 175 11.41 -20.13 8.36
CA ALA A 175 10.15 -19.57 8.88
C ALA A 175 10.44 -18.42 9.85
N ILE A 176 11.36 -18.60 10.80
CA ILE A 176 11.80 -17.56 11.73
C ILE A 176 12.37 -16.35 10.96
N ALA A 177 13.25 -16.60 9.98
CA ALA A 177 13.86 -15.53 9.19
C ALA A 177 12.81 -14.68 8.47
N ILE A 178 11.80 -15.33 7.86
CA ILE A 178 10.71 -14.65 7.16
C ILE A 178 9.78 -13.92 8.14
N SER A 179 9.41 -14.55 9.26
CA SER A 179 8.59 -13.93 10.32
C SER A 179 9.25 -12.70 10.93
N ILE A 180 10.59 -12.64 11.00
CA ILE A 180 11.33 -11.44 11.43
C ILE A 180 11.46 -10.43 10.28
N ALA A 181 11.63 -10.89 9.05
CA ALA A 181 11.84 -10.03 7.89
C ALA A 181 10.67 -9.07 7.65
N TYR A 182 9.41 -9.54 7.71
CA TYR A 182 8.23 -8.69 7.50
C TYR A 182 8.18 -7.45 8.42
N PRO A 183 8.10 -7.59 9.76
CA PRO A 183 8.02 -6.43 10.66
C PRO A 183 9.27 -5.55 10.60
N LEU A 184 10.45 -6.13 10.33
CA LEU A 184 11.68 -5.37 10.19
C LEU A 184 11.66 -4.52 8.91
N LEU A 185 11.26 -5.09 7.78
CA LEU A 185 11.21 -4.38 6.51
C LEU A 185 10.07 -3.36 6.51
N ASP A 186 8.91 -3.68 7.09
CA ASP A 186 7.80 -2.75 7.29
C ASP A 186 8.23 -1.52 8.07
N THR A 187 8.97 -1.73 9.16
CA THR A 187 9.51 -0.62 9.94
C THR A 187 10.53 0.21 9.15
N VAL A 188 11.42 -0.39 8.37
CA VAL A 188 12.33 0.39 7.51
C VAL A 188 11.56 1.32 6.56
N LEU A 189 10.43 0.85 6.01
CA LEU A 189 9.66 1.58 5.02
C LEU A 189 8.58 2.52 5.59
N PHE A 190 8.08 2.27 6.80
CA PHE A 190 7.20 3.18 7.52
C PHE A 190 7.87 4.54 7.78
N MET A 191 9.19 4.56 8.01
CA MET A 191 9.91 5.81 8.27
C MET A 191 9.73 6.82 7.13
N PRO A 192 10.11 6.56 5.86
CA PRO A 192 9.89 7.51 4.78
C PRO A 192 8.40 7.84 4.57
N ALA A 193 7.49 6.88 4.76
CA ALA A 193 6.06 7.11 4.61
C ALA A 193 5.49 8.11 5.63
N ILE A 194 5.79 7.91 6.92
CA ILE A 194 5.36 8.80 8.00
C ILE A 194 5.93 10.20 7.79
N LEU A 195 7.21 10.32 7.42
CA LEU A 195 7.85 11.63 7.20
C LEU A 195 7.16 12.42 6.07
N ILE A 196 6.77 11.75 4.99
CA ILE A 196 6.06 12.39 3.88
C ILE A 196 4.65 12.83 4.31
N VAL A 197 3.91 11.97 5.02
CA VAL A 197 2.57 12.30 5.54
C VAL A 197 2.63 13.46 6.53
N LEU A 198 3.62 13.50 7.42
CA LEU A 198 3.78 14.60 8.38
C LEU A 198 4.12 15.94 7.72
N ASN A 199 4.72 15.92 6.53
CA ASN A 199 5.10 17.14 5.82
C ASN A 199 4.10 17.56 4.72
N SER A 200 3.08 16.75 4.43
CA SER A 200 2.14 16.99 3.33
C SER A 200 1.14 18.13 3.57
N GLY A 201 0.99 18.58 4.82
CA GLY A 201 0.09 19.68 5.20
C GLY A 201 0.45 21.06 4.62
N LYS A 202 1.61 21.19 3.96
CA LYS A 202 2.11 22.46 3.39
C LYS A 202 1.60 22.79 1.97
N GLY A 203 0.60 22.07 1.46
CA GLY A 203 -0.19 22.48 0.28
C GLY A 203 0.31 22.02 -1.09
N TYR A 204 1.51 21.42 -1.20
CA TYR A 204 2.10 21.00 -2.49
C TYR A 204 1.87 19.53 -2.86
N LEU A 205 1.20 18.74 -1.99
CA LEU A 205 1.21 17.28 -2.05
C LEU A 205 -0.21 16.70 -1.88
N THR A 206 -1.10 16.90 -2.84
CA THR A 206 -2.49 16.42 -2.72
C THR A 206 -2.68 14.95 -3.13
N SER A 207 -1.85 14.39 -4.03
CA SER A 207 -1.83 12.95 -4.40
C SER A 207 -0.94 12.11 -3.51
N ILE A 208 0.26 12.62 -3.26
CA ILE A 208 1.37 11.89 -2.65
C ILE A 208 0.95 11.22 -1.33
N PRO A 209 0.26 11.91 -0.38
CA PRO A 209 -0.08 11.33 0.92
C PRO A 209 -0.90 10.05 0.87
N TRP A 210 -1.75 9.87 -0.14
CA TRP A 210 -2.61 8.69 -0.23
C TRP A 210 -1.81 7.40 -0.45
N ILE A 211 -0.73 7.45 -1.23
CA ILE A 211 0.16 6.30 -1.44
C ILE A 211 0.84 5.91 -0.11
N PHE A 212 1.26 6.89 0.68
CA PHE A 212 1.95 6.65 1.96
C PHE A 212 0.98 6.29 3.10
N ILE A 213 -0.25 6.81 3.09
CA ILE A 213 -1.33 6.32 3.96
C ILE A 213 -1.61 4.86 3.63
N GLY A 214 -1.64 4.51 2.33
CA GLY A 214 -1.78 3.13 1.89
C GLY A 214 -0.66 2.24 2.42
N TRP A 215 0.60 2.69 2.35
CA TRP A 215 1.72 1.97 2.94
C TRP A 215 1.61 1.80 4.46
N ILE A 216 1.16 2.84 5.17
CA ILE A 216 0.94 2.76 6.63
C ILE A 216 -0.15 1.72 6.96
N ALA A 217 -1.26 1.72 6.22
CA ALA A 217 -2.33 0.75 6.40
C ALA A 217 -1.87 -0.68 6.10
N LEU A 218 -1.01 -0.87 5.07
CA LEU A 218 -0.47 -2.17 4.70
C LEU A 218 0.38 -2.76 5.82
N GLY A 219 1.37 -2.02 6.34
CA GLY A 219 2.21 -2.57 7.41
C GLY A 219 1.44 -2.83 8.72
N ILE A 220 0.31 -2.12 8.96
CA ILE A 220 -0.62 -2.49 10.04
C ILE A 220 -1.28 -3.83 9.74
N ALA A 221 -1.74 -4.05 8.49
CA ALA A 221 -2.32 -5.31 8.05
C ALA A 221 -1.32 -6.47 8.19
N ASP A 222 -0.08 -6.30 7.71
CA ASP A 222 1.01 -7.29 7.80
C ASP A 222 1.33 -7.62 9.27
N THR A 223 1.41 -6.60 10.13
CA THR A 223 1.63 -6.78 11.57
C THR A 223 0.50 -7.59 12.21
N LEU A 224 -0.75 -7.22 11.96
CA LEU A 224 -1.92 -7.90 12.51
C LEU A 224 -2.01 -9.34 12.00
N LEU A 225 -1.72 -9.57 10.72
CA LEU A 225 -1.68 -10.88 10.11
C LEU A 225 -0.58 -11.75 10.74
N GLY A 226 0.62 -11.20 10.90
CA GLY A 226 1.72 -11.90 11.54
C GLY A 226 1.41 -12.29 12.99
N ILE A 227 0.77 -11.39 13.76
CA ILE A 227 0.30 -11.72 15.13
C ILE A 227 -0.78 -12.80 15.09
N ALA A 228 -1.75 -12.71 14.19
CA ALA A 228 -2.84 -13.68 14.07
C ALA A 228 -2.32 -15.09 13.75
N GLN A 229 -1.41 -15.20 12.77
CA GLN A 229 -0.76 -16.45 12.39
C GLN A 229 0.10 -17.04 13.52
N VAL A 230 0.78 -16.19 14.27
CA VAL A 230 1.66 -16.60 15.37
C VAL A 230 0.89 -17.10 16.59
N GLN A 231 -0.21 -16.42 16.95
CA GLN A 231 -0.95 -16.71 18.18
C GLN A 231 -2.08 -17.73 17.99
N ASN A 232 -2.20 -18.33 16.78
CA ASN A 232 -3.41 -19.05 16.34
C ASN A 232 -4.68 -18.27 16.69
N PHE A 233 -4.59 -16.96 16.57
CA PHE A 233 -5.69 -16.09 16.92
C PHE A 233 -6.61 -16.11 15.70
N ASP A 234 -7.82 -16.65 15.86
CA ASP A 234 -8.94 -16.51 14.90
C ASP A 234 -9.43 -15.05 14.86
N GLY A 235 -8.51 -14.09 14.97
CA GLY A 235 -8.79 -12.68 14.88
C GLY A 235 -9.51 -12.42 13.57
N ASP A 236 -10.55 -11.60 13.67
CA ASP A 236 -11.49 -11.29 12.60
C ASP A 236 -10.73 -11.00 11.29
N LEU A 237 -10.53 -12.05 10.45
CA LEU A 237 -9.77 -11.99 9.20
C LEU A 237 -10.31 -10.87 8.30
N PHE A 238 -11.59 -10.59 8.49
CA PHE A 238 -12.29 -9.42 7.98
C PHE A 238 -11.59 -8.09 8.28
N MET A 239 -11.22 -7.81 9.53
CA MET A 239 -10.57 -6.56 9.93
C MET A 239 -9.18 -6.44 9.28
N ILE A 240 -8.43 -7.53 9.23
CA ILE A 240 -7.11 -7.56 8.59
C ILE A 240 -7.26 -7.31 7.08
N ASN A 241 -8.21 -8.00 6.44
CA ASN A 241 -8.54 -7.80 5.03
C ASN A 241 -8.96 -6.35 4.74
N ALA A 242 -9.72 -5.72 5.64
CA ALA A 242 -10.13 -4.33 5.51
C ALA A 242 -8.92 -3.39 5.41
N PHE A 243 -7.87 -3.62 6.21
CA PHE A 243 -6.63 -2.83 6.13
C PHE A 243 -5.90 -3.03 4.79
N TYR A 244 -5.81 -4.26 4.27
CA TYR A 244 -5.26 -4.51 2.92
C TYR A 244 -6.05 -3.79 1.83
N VAL A 245 -7.37 -3.89 1.86
CA VAL A 245 -8.26 -3.21 0.90
C VAL A 245 -8.10 -1.70 0.97
N ILE A 246 -8.07 -1.12 2.18
CA ILE A 246 -7.81 0.31 2.40
C ILE A 246 -6.44 0.69 1.83
N ALA A 247 -5.41 -0.13 2.09
CA ALA A 247 -4.05 0.12 1.64
C ALA A 247 -3.97 0.20 0.12
N TYR A 248 -4.42 -0.84 -0.58
CA TYR A 248 -4.35 -0.93 -2.04
C TYR A 248 -5.23 0.12 -2.73
N LEU A 249 -6.43 0.39 -2.21
CA LEU A 249 -7.28 1.44 -2.76
C LEU A 249 -6.71 2.85 -2.52
N ALA A 250 -6.07 3.11 -1.37
CA ALA A 250 -5.40 4.38 -1.12
C ALA A 250 -4.22 4.60 -2.07
N MET A 251 -3.44 3.55 -2.36
CA MET A 251 -2.38 3.59 -3.37
C MET A 251 -2.94 3.86 -4.77
N ALA A 252 -3.98 3.12 -5.18
CA ALA A 252 -4.67 3.33 -6.45
C ALA A 252 -5.21 4.77 -6.60
N ALA A 253 -5.85 5.30 -5.54
CA ALA A 253 -6.37 6.65 -5.49
C ALA A 253 -5.25 7.71 -5.61
N GLY A 254 -4.14 7.52 -4.90
CA GLY A 254 -2.98 8.40 -4.97
C GLY A 254 -2.32 8.40 -6.36
N LEU A 255 -2.17 7.23 -6.97
CA LEU A 255 -1.66 7.06 -8.34
C LEU A 255 -2.60 7.69 -9.38
N TRP A 256 -3.90 7.49 -9.25
CA TRP A 256 -4.90 8.09 -10.14
C TRP A 256 -4.86 9.62 -10.06
N TRP A 257 -4.79 10.17 -8.84
CA TRP A 257 -4.66 11.61 -8.65
C TRP A 257 -3.38 12.16 -9.27
N TYR A 258 -2.25 11.47 -9.04
CA TYR A 258 -0.98 11.82 -9.65
C TYR A 258 -1.07 11.83 -11.18
N ASN A 259 -1.66 10.79 -11.76
CA ASN A 259 -1.89 10.66 -13.19
C ASN A 259 -2.76 11.79 -13.78
N ARG A 260 -3.76 12.26 -13.02
CA ARG A 260 -4.74 13.24 -13.49
C ARG A 260 -4.23 14.68 -13.43
N PHE A 261 -3.47 15.02 -12.40
CA PHE A 261 -3.12 16.41 -12.05
C PHE A 261 -1.62 16.73 -12.15
N PHE A 262 -0.73 15.74 -12.04
CA PHE A 262 0.72 15.99 -11.98
C PHE A 262 1.46 15.57 -13.27
N ILE A 263 0.86 14.70 -14.08
CA ILE A 263 1.41 14.36 -15.41
C ILE A 263 0.83 15.33 -16.45
N PHE A 264 1.73 16.02 -17.17
CA PHE A 264 1.37 16.96 -18.23
C PHE A 264 0.64 16.25 -19.38
N ASP A 265 -0.47 16.85 -19.85
CA ASP A 265 -1.32 16.28 -20.89
C ASP A 265 -1.46 17.25 -22.07
N LYS A 266 -0.76 16.96 -23.17
CA LYS A 266 -0.81 17.76 -24.41
C LYS A 266 -2.22 17.83 -25.01
N ALA A 267 -3.09 16.84 -24.77
CA ALA A 267 -4.45 16.84 -25.31
C ALA A 267 -5.37 17.86 -24.60
N LYS A 268 -5.08 18.22 -23.34
CA LYS A 268 -5.81 19.29 -22.64
C LYS A 268 -5.58 20.65 -23.28
N LEU A 269 -4.39 20.91 -23.85
CA LEU A 269 -4.08 22.16 -24.56
C LEU A 269 -4.86 22.29 -25.87
N ARG A 270 -5.07 21.19 -26.61
CA ARG A 270 -5.83 21.20 -27.88
C ARG A 270 -7.34 21.46 -27.70
N LYS A 271 -7.87 21.29 -26.48
CA LYS A 271 -9.29 21.52 -26.16
C LYS A 271 -9.58 22.93 -25.63
N GLN A 272 -8.56 23.75 -25.36
CA GLN A 272 -8.79 25.16 -25.11
C GLN A 272 -9.08 25.82 -26.47
N PRO A 273 -10.25 26.47 -26.66
CA PRO A 273 -10.48 27.22 -27.88
C PRO A 273 -9.35 28.23 -28.01
N ALA A 274 -8.72 28.28 -29.19
CA ALA A 274 -7.79 29.35 -29.53
C ALA A 274 -8.49 30.66 -29.16
N ALA A 275 -7.90 31.42 -28.25
CA ALA A 275 -8.41 32.75 -27.92
C ALA A 275 -8.54 33.50 -29.25
N ALA A 276 -9.78 33.73 -29.68
CA ALA A 276 -10.07 34.46 -30.88
C ALA A 276 -9.50 35.86 -30.68
N GLY A 277 -8.44 36.16 -31.45
CA GLY A 277 -7.89 37.50 -31.59
C GLY A 277 -8.83 38.38 -32.42
#